data_AF-A0A7Y6ZDI4-F1
#
_entry.id   AF-A0A7Y6ZDI4-F1
#
_cell.length_a   1.000
_cell.length_b   1.000
_cell.length_c   1.000
_cell.angle_alpha   90.00
_cell.angle_beta   90.00
_cell.angle_gamma   90.00
#
_symmetry.space_group_name_H-M   'P 1'
#
loop_
_entity.id
_entity.type
_entity.pdbx_description
1 polymer ?
#
loop_
_entity_poly.entity_id
_entity_poly.type
_entity_poly.pdbx_seq_one_letter_code
_entity_poly.pdbx_strand_id
1 'polypeptide(L)'
;MMMDDAFQPRVHDWVVTCFGEEIAMDAAERNRRFLEEALELVQSLGMTQASAHELVDYVFSRSKGDAEQEVGGVMVTLASLCATHGMDMAGEADKELTRIEAPDVIAKIRTKHAGKPKV
;
A
#
# COMPACT_ATOMS: atom_id res chain seq x y z
N MET A 1 11.72 1.38 16.11
CA MET A 1 10.56 2.13 16.63
C MET A 1 9.34 1.33 16.22
N MET A 2 8.44 0.99 17.15
CA MET A 2 7.15 0.38 16.77
C MET A 2 6.31 1.45 16.07
N MET A 3 5.50 1.05 15.10
CA MET A 3 4.50 1.94 14.50
C MET A 3 3.53 2.38 15.61
N ASP A 4 3.14 3.65 15.62
CA ASP A 4 2.14 4.15 16.57
C ASP A 4 0.82 3.38 16.39
N ASP A 5 0.20 2.92 17.47
CA ASP A 5 -1.12 2.25 17.45
C ASP A 5 -2.20 3.15 16.80
N ALA A 6 -1.96 4.46 16.72
CA ALA A 6 -2.82 5.42 16.02
C ALA A 6 -2.64 5.47 14.48
N PHE A 7 -1.59 4.84 13.92
CA PHE A 7 -1.30 4.96 12.48
C PHE A 7 -2.41 4.39 11.60
N GLN A 8 -2.82 3.14 11.85
CA GLN A 8 -3.85 2.48 11.05
C GLN A 8 -5.21 3.21 11.12
N PRO A 9 -5.72 3.63 12.29
CA PRO A 9 -6.89 4.50 12.38
C PRO A 9 -6.75 5.80 11.58
N ARG A 10 -5.62 6.52 11.70
CA ARG A 10 -5.38 7.78 10.98
C ARG A 10 -5.37 7.58 9.46
N VAL A 11 -4.79 6.47 8.98
CA VAL A 11 -4.86 6.10 7.55
C VAL A 11 -6.32 5.87 7.13
N HIS A 12 -7.10 5.14 7.92
CA HIS A 12 -8.51 4.89 7.61
C HIS A 12 -9.31 6.20 7.51
N ASP A 13 -9.16 7.08 8.50
CA ASP A 13 -9.81 8.40 8.53
C ASP A 13 -9.42 9.26 7.32
N TRP A 14 -8.15 9.22 6.92
CA TRP A 14 -7.68 9.90 5.72
C TRP A 14 -8.33 9.34 4.45
N VAL A 15 -8.41 8.00 4.29
CA VAL A 15 -9.04 7.39 3.11
C VAL A 15 -10.51 7.80 3.02
N VAL A 16 -11.25 7.74 4.13
CA VAL A 16 -12.67 8.17 4.19
C VAL A 16 -12.80 9.65 3.87
N THR A 17 -11.95 10.50 4.44
CA THR A 17 -11.95 11.94 4.17
C THR A 17 -11.64 12.23 2.70
N CYS A 18 -10.69 11.51 2.11
CA CYS A 18 -10.22 11.76 0.74
C CYS A 18 -11.24 11.29 -0.30
N PHE A 19 -11.80 10.09 -0.13
CA PHE A 19 -12.58 9.41 -1.17
C PHE A 19 -14.06 9.13 -0.82
N GLY A 20 -14.47 9.36 0.44
CA GLY A 20 -15.79 8.97 0.94
C GLY A 20 -15.87 7.48 1.32
N GLU A 21 -16.89 7.12 2.11
CA GLU A 21 -17.04 5.77 2.67
C GLU A 21 -17.15 4.67 1.60
N GLU A 22 -17.87 4.91 0.50
CA GLU A 22 -18.08 3.91 -0.55
C GLU A 22 -16.75 3.44 -1.15
N ILE A 23 -15.86 4.37 -1.51
CA ILE A 23 -14.56 4.05 -2.09
C ILE A 23 -13.58 3.58 -1.01
N ALA A 24 -13.68 4.11 0.21
CA ALA A 24 -12.84 3.69 1.32
C ALA A 24 -13.05 2.21 1.69
N MET A 25 -14.29 1.74 1.55
CA MET A 25 -14.70 0.37 1.88
C MET A 25 -14.75 -0.58 0.68
N ASP A 26 -14.39 -0.14 -0.53
CA ASP A 26 -14.26 -1.01 -1.70
C ASP A 26 -13.01 -1.91 -1.57
N ALA A 27 -13.25 -3.17 -1.21
CA ALA A 27 -12.21 -4.18 -1.06
C ALA A 27 -11.38 -4.42 -2.32
N ALA A 28 -11.99 -4.33 -3.52
CA ALA A 28 -11.26 -4.51 -4.76
C ALA A 28 -10.30 -3.34 -5.01
N GLU A 29 -10.73 -2.11 -4.72
CA GLU A 29 -9.86 -0.93 -4.79
C GLU A 29 -8.73 -1.00 -3.76
N ARG A 30 -9.01 -1.41 -2.52
CA ARG A 30 -7.97 -1.56 -1.49
C ARG A 30 -6.92 -2.60 -1.89
N ASN A 31 -7.35 -3.73 -2.47
CA ASN A 31 -6.44 -4.75 -3.01
C ASN A 31 -5.54 -4.20 -4.13
N ARG A 32 -6.13 -3.50 -5.12
CA ARG A 32 -5.37 -2.92 -6.23
C ARG A 32 -4.37 -1.87 -5.74
N ARG A 33 -4.79 -0.97 -4.84
CA ARG A 33 -3.92 0.08 -4.31
C ARG A 33 -2.76 -0.47 -3.50
N PHE A 34 -2.99 -1.49 -2.67
CA PHE A 34 -1.91 -2.16 -1.96
C PHE A 34 -0.91 -2.81 -2.94
N LEU A 35 -1.41 -3.54 -3.95
CA LEU A 35 -0.54 -4.17 -4.94
C LEU A 35 0.25 -3.13 -5.77
N GLU A 36 -0.38 -2.01 -6.16
CA GLU A 36 0.28 -0.92 -6.89
C GLU A 36 1.48 -0.37 -6.11
N GLU A 37 1.30 -0.04 -4.82
CA GLU A 37 2.39 0.47 -3.97
C GLU A 37 3.49 -0.57 -3.72
N ALA A 38 3.12 -1.85 -3.54
CA ALA A 38 4.09 -2.93 -3.39
C ALA A 38 4.94 -3.10 -4.66
N LEU A 39 4.32 -2.98 -5.85
CA LEU A 39 5.02 -3.02 -7.14
C LEU A 39 5.91 -1.80 -7.34
N GLU A 40 5.43 -0.59 -7.02
CA GLU A 40 6.22 0.64 -7.08
C GLU A 40 7.45 0.56 -6.17
N LEU A 41 7.31 0.01 -4.96
CA LEU A 41 8.43 -0.21 -4.04
C LEU A 41 9.46 -1.16 -4.64
N VAL A 42 9.10 -2.37 -5.05
CA VAL A 42 10.09 -3.33 -5.58
C VAL A 42 10.69 -2.87 -6.91
N GLN A 43 9.93 -2.16 -7.75
CA GLN A 43 10.45 -1.51 -8.95
C GLN A 43 11.54 -0.50 -8.60
N SER A 44 11.32 0.35 -7.59
CA SER A 44 12.30 1.34 -7.15
C SER A 44 13.61 0.71 -6.65
N LEU A 45 13.54 -0.56 -6.20
CA LEU A 45 14.67 -1.35 -5.72
C LEU A 45 15.30 -2.24 -6.81
N GLY A 46 14.88 -2.09 -8.07
CA GLY A 46 15.48 -2.75 -9.22
C GLY A 46 14.84 -4.07 -9.65
N MET A 47 13.67 -4.43 -9.09
CA MET A 47 12.92 -5.59 -9.57
C MET A 47 12.41 -5.35 -11.00
N THR A 48 12.59 -6.33 -11.88
CA THR A 48 12.09 -6.24 -13.25
C THR A 48 10.61 -6.64 -13.32
N GLN A 49 9.90 -6.13 -14.32
CA GLN A 49 8.51 -6.54 -14.59
C GLN A 49 8.40 -8.05 -14.81
N ALA A 50 9.36 -8.66 -15.53
CA ALA A 50 9.36 -10.10 -15.78
C ALA A 50 9.44 -10.89 -14.47
N SER A 51 10.35 -10.52 -13.57
CA SER A 51 10.47 -11.14 -12.25
C SER A 51 9.22 -10.94 -11.39
N ALA A 52 8.55 -9.79 -11.48
CA ALA A 52 7.28 -9.56 -10.79
C ALA A 52 6.17 -10.48 -11.32
N HIS A 53 6.07 -10.67 -12.64
CA HIS A 53 5.09 -11.59 -13.23
C HIS A 53 5.37 -13.06 -12.85
N GLU A 54 6.63 -13.48 -12.79
CA GLU A 54 6.99 -14.83 -12.31
C GLU A 54 6.48 -15.08 -10.87
N LEU A 55 6.56 -14.08 -9.99
CA LEU A 55 5.99 -14.17 -8.65
C LEU A 55 4.46 -14.21 -8.64
N VAL A 56 3.80 -13.47 -9.53
CA VAL A 56 2.36 -13.56 -9.70
C VAL A 56 1.97 -14.99 -10.06
N ASP A 57 2.59 -15.58 -11.08
CA ASP A 57 2.30 -16.95 -11.48
C ASP A 57 2.55 -17.95 -10.34
N TYR A 58 3.66 -17.79 -9.62
CA TYR A 58 4.00 -18.64 -8.48
C TYR A 58 2.98 -18.57 -7.35
N VAL A 59 2.58 -17.37 -6.92
CA VAL A 59 1.63 -17.17 -5.80
C VAL A 59 0.24 -17.67 -6.20
N PHE A 60 -0.24 -17.30 -7.40
CA PHE A 60 -1.57 -17.66 -7.88
C PHE A 60 -1.70 -19.12 -8.34
N SER A 61 -0.59 -19.86 -8.50
CA SER A 61 -0.62 -21.31 -8.71
C SER A 61 -1.04 -22.13 -7.48
N ARG A 62 -1.14 -21.48 -6.30
CA ARG A 62 -1.42 -22.13 -5.02
C ARG A 62 -2.86 -21.88 -4.56
N SER A 63 -3.32 -22.70 -3.62
CA SER A 63 -4.53 -22.40 -2.87
C SER A 63 -4.39 -21.07 -2.12
N LYS A 64 -5.49 -20.32 -2.04
CA LYS A 64 -5.58 -19.07 -1.28
C LYS A 64 -5.17 -19.31 0.19
N GLY A 65 -4.31 -18.44 0.72
CA GLY A 65 -3.92 -18.41 2.14
C GLY A 65 -4.96 -17.76 3.06
N ASP A 66 -4.72 -17.86 4.36
CA ASP A 66 -5.51 -17.16 5.38
C ASP A 66 -5.11 -15.67 5.45
N ALA A 67 -6.09 -14.78 5.40
CA ALA A 67 -5.82 -13.35 5.27
C ALA A 67 -5.05 -12.76 6.46
N GLU A 68 -5.32 -13.22 7.69
CA GLU A 68 -4.64 -12.72 8.89
C GLU A 68 -3.16 -13.13 8.88
N GLN A 69 -2.89 -14.37 8.45
CA GLN A 69 -1.53 -14.86 8.27
C GLN A 69 -0.77 -14.08 7.19
N GLU A 70 -1.40 -13.81 6.04
CA GLU A 70 -0.74 -13.08 4.94
C GLU A 70 -0.44 -11.62 5.31
N VAL A 71 -1.29 -10.97 6.13
CA VAL A 71 -0.99 -9.64 6.69
C VAL A 71 0.31 -9.68 7.51
N GLY A 72 0.48 -10.71 8.35
CA GLY A 72 1.73 -10.92 9.10
C GLY A 72 2.93 -11.13 8.19
N GLY A 73 2.78 -11.93 7.13
CA GLY A 73 3.82 -12.18 6.13
C GLY A 73 4.27 -10.91 5.41
N VAL A 74 3.33 -10.08 4.97
CA VAL A 74 3.60 -8.76 4.36
C VAL A 74 4.37 -7.86 5.33
N MET A 75 3.95 -7.74 6.59
CA MET A 75 4.61 -6.89 7.57
C MET A 75 6.06 -7.32 7.83
N VAL A 76 6.30 -8.62 8.00
CA VAL A 76 7.65 -9.16 8.26
C VAL A 76 8.56 -8.96 7.04
N THR A 77 8.04 -9.20 5.83
CA THR A 77 8.83 -9.06 4.61
C THR A 77 9.13 -7.59 4.28
N LEU A 78 8.18 -6.68 4.50
CA LEU A 78 8.41 -5.24 4.37
C LEU A 78 9.49 -4.76 5.36
N ALA A 79 9.41 -5.17 6.63
CA ALA A 79 10.40 -4.80 7.63
C ALA A 79 11.81 -5.32 7.26
N SER A 80 11.90 -6.56 6.77
CA SER A 80 13.16 -7.15 6.29
C SER A 80 13.74 -6.42 5.08
N LEU A 81 12.88 -6.04 4.12
CA LEU A 81 13.26 -5.27 2.94
C LEU A 81 13.78 -3.88 3.34
N CYS A 82 13.06 -3.18 4.21
CA CYS A 82 13.50 -1.88 4.74
C CYS A 82 14.84 -1.99 5.47
N ALA A 83 15.03 -3.01 6.32
CA ALA A 83 16.30 -3.23 7.01
C ALA A 83 17.46 -3.48 6.03
N THR A 84 17.22 -4.26 4.98
CA THR A 84 18.22 -4.56 3.93
C THR A 84 18.65 -3.31 3.16
N HIS A 85 17.72 -2.38 2.93
CA HIS A 85 17.96 -1.14 2.18
C HIS A 85 18.24 0.09 3.07
N GLY A 86 18.34 -0.09 4.39
CA GLY A 86 18.61 1.01 5.33
C GLY A 86 17.47 2.03 5.47
N MET A 87 16.22 1.62 5.22
CA MET A 87 15.04 2.48 5.33
C MET A 87 14.38 2.37 6.71
N ASP A 88 13.93 3.49 7.26
CA ASP A 88 13.08 3.51 8.45
C ASP A 88 11.61 3.32 8.06
N MET A 89 11.14 2.08 8.09
CA MET A 89 9.77 1.71 7.70
C MET A 89 8.71 2.58 8.37
N ALA A 90 8.82 2.82 9.68
CA ALA A 90 7.83 3.59 10.43
C ALA A 90 7.93 5.09 10.12
N GLY A 91 9.16 5.62 10.03
CA GLY A 91 9.42 7.02 9.68
C GLY A 91 8.95 7.38 8.26
N GLU A 92 9.18 6.51 7.27
CA GLU A 92 8.70 6.74 5.90
C GLU A 92 7.17 6.67 5.80
N ALA A 93 6.53 5.79 6.56
CA ALA A 93 5.07 5.71 6.60
C ALA A 93 4.42 6.97 7.19
N ASP A 94 4.96 7.53 8.28
CA ASP A 94 4.43 8.76 8.89
C ASP A 94 4.68 10.00 8.02
N LYS A 95 5.85 10.09 7.37
CA LYS A 95 6.15 11.16 6.38
C LYS A 95 5.15 11.13 5.23
N GLU A 96 4.87 9.95 4.69
CA GLU A 96 3.93 9.80 3.58
C GLU A 96 2.50 10.15 4.00
N LEU A 97 2.04 9.66 5.15
CA LEU A 97 0.71 9.99 5.67
C LEU A 97 0.54 11.50 5.88
N THR A 98 1.55 12.14 6.48
CA THR A 98 1.57 13.60 6.67
C THR A 98 1.55 14.35 5.33
N ARG A 99 2.24 13.83 4.30
CA ARG A 99 2.24 14.43 2.96
C ARG A 99 0.88 14.33 2.28
N ILE A 100 0.23 13.18 2.33
CA ILE A 100 -1.06 12.94 1.64
C ILE A 100 -2.25 13.60 2.35
N GLU A 101 -2.11 13.95 3.63
CA GLU A 101 -3.08 14.74 4.37
C GLU A 101 -3.08 16.23 4.00
N ALA A 102 -2.02 16.73 3.36
CA ALA A 102 -1.95 18.12 2.95
C ALA A 102 -3.11 18.48 1.99
N PRO A 103 -3.85 19.59 2.21
CA PRO A 103 -5.04 19.91 1.43
C PRO A 103 -4.83 19.98 -0.09
N ASP A 104 -3.67 20.49 -0.53
CA ASP A 104 -3.34 20.58 -1.95
C ASP A 104 -3.04 19.19 -2.55
N VAL A 105 -2.47 18.27 -1.75
CA VAL A 105 -2.22 16.88 -2.16
C VAL A 105 -3.52 16.10 -2.21
N ILE A 106 -4.42 16.27 -1.24
CA ILE A 106 -5.78 15.71 -1.28
C ILE A 106 -6.50 16.14 -2.56
N ALA A 107 -6.46 17.43 -2.91
CA ALA A 107 -7.09 17.93 -4.12
C ALA A 107 -6.52 17.25 -5.38
N LYS A 108 -5.19 17.13 -5.49
CA LYS A 108 -4.52 16.43 -6.60
C LYS A 108 -4.92 14.95 -6.68
N ILE A 109 -4.97 14.27 -5.53
CA ILE A 109 -5.34 12.84 -5.44
C ILE A 109 -6.78 12.63 -5.91
N ARG A 110 -7.72 13.49 -5.48
CA ARG A 110 -9.12 13.42 -5.93
C ARG A 110 -9.25 13.62 -7.43
N THR A 111 -8.54 14.59 -8.01
CA THR A 111 -8.53 14.80 -9.47
C THR A 111 -7.97 13.58 -10.21
N LYS A 112 -6.85 13.00 -9.74
CA LYS A 112 -6.27 11.78 -10.34
C LYS A 112 -7.25 10.61 -10.25
N HIS A 113 -7.91 10.44 -9.11
CA HIS A 113 -8.85 9.36 -8.88
C HIS A 113 -10.10 9.47 -9.77
N ALA A 114 -10.67 10.67 -9.94
CA ALA A 114 -11.80 10.90 -10.83
C ALA A 114 -11.50 10.60 -12.32
N GLY A 115 -10.22 10.64 -12.72
CA GLY A 115 -9.77 10.31 -14.07
C GLY A 115 -9.41 8.84 -14.29
N LYS A 116 -9.44 7.97 -13.26
CA LYS A 116 -9.08 6.55 -13.40
C LYS A 116 -10.16 5.81 -14.22
N PRO A 117 -9.76 4.94 -15.18
CA PRO A 117 -10.70 4.03 -15.84
C PRO A 117 -11.37 3.12 -14.80
N LYS A 118 -12.67 2.88 -14.96
CA LYS A 118 -13.39 1.85 -14.18
C LYS A 118 -13.05 0.49 -14.78
N VAL A 119 -11.96 -0.12 -14.30
CA VAL A 119 -11.54 -1.49 -14.63
C VAL A 119 -11.84 -2.45 -13.50
#